data_AF-A0AAV1HX03-F1
#
_entry.id   AF-A0AAV1HX03-F1
#
_cell.length_a   1.000
_cell.length_b   1.000
_cell.length_c   1.000
_cell.angle_alpha   90.00
_cell.angle_beta   90.00
_cell.angle_gamma   90.00
#
_symmetry.space_group_name_H-M   'P 1'
#
loop_
_entity.id
_entity.type
_entity.pdbx_description
1 polymer ?
#
loop_
_entity_poly.entity_id
_entity_poly.type
_entity_poly.pdbx_seq_one_letter_code
_entity_poly.pdbx_strand_id
1 'polypeptide(L)'
;MARGLGRDGQDILLSTEENYTLIFGSHRNTSLKVEKNGLPCSVVKGIPQMQLTPADFCFFWIAYDQGTFRVGGGAAGCDEYMQWNDEDPIEGIRHIGLAAWDNFMAYRNIRRIPPPDKGVQNAVRHPFVLTEA
;
A
#
# COMPACT_ATOMS: atom_id res chain seq x y z
N MET A 1 5.83 -20.64 25.60
CA MET A 1 5.99 -20.32 27.03
C MET A 1 7.30 -19.57 27.21
N ALA A 2 7.24 -18.30 27.56
CA ALA A 2 8.29 -17.58 28.27
C ALA A 2 7.57 -16.50 29.09
N ARG A 3 7.51 -16.69 30.42
CA ARG A 3 7.05 -15.69 31.38
C ARG A 3 8.28 -14.98 31.92
N GLY A 4 8.32 -13.65 31.79
CA GLY A 4 9.22 -12.79 32.56
C GLY A 4 8.35 -11.78 33.31
N LEU A 5 8.27 -11.92 34.64
CA LEU A 5 7.63 -10.94 35.52
C LEU A 5 8.68 -9.89 35.90
N GLY A 6 8.56 -8.69 35.35
CA GLY A 6 9.19 -7.48 35.88
C GLY A 6 8.23 -6.79 36.84
N ARG A 7 8.69 -6.46 38.05
CA ARG A 7 8.00 -5.56 38.97
C ARG A 7 7.93 -4.18 38.30
N ASP A 8 6.76 -3.55 38.40
CA ASP A 8 6.33 -2.30 37.76
C ASP A 8 5.87 -2.51 36.32
N GLY A 9 4.57 -2.80 36.19
CA GLY A 9 3.85 -3.14 34.96
C GLY A 9 3.74 -1.98 33.97
N GLN A 10 4.88 -1.57 33.39
CA GLN A 10 4.90 -1.02 32.06
C GLN A 10 5.31 -2.15 31.14
N ASP A 11 4.34 -2.68 30.40
CA ASP A 11 4.66 -3.33 29.14
C ASP A 11 5.52 -2.33 28.38
N ILE A 12 6.81 -2.65 28.20
CA ILE A 12 7.64 -1.99 27.19
C ILE A 12 7.07 -2.48 25.86
N LEU A 13 5.89 -1.97 25.50
CA LEU A 13 5.51 -1.79 24.13
C LEU A 13 6.66 -0.95 23.58
N LEU A 14 7.56 -1.58 22.83
CA LEU A 14 8.38 -0.87 21.87
C LEU A 14 7.37 -0.04 21.08
N SER A 15 7.25 1.23 21.42
CA SER A 15 6.32 2.16 20.81
C SER A 15 6.78 2.34 19.38
N THR A 16 6.43 1.41 18.51
CA THR A 16 6.51 1.62 17.07
C THR A 16 5.57 2.78 16.78
N GLU A 17 6.07 3.82 16.14
CA GLU A 17 5.22 4.90 15.64
C GLU A 17 4.04 4.30 14.88
N GLU A 18 2.86 4.84 15.12
CA GLU A 18 1.65 4.38 14.47
C GLU A 18 1.81 4.48 12.96
N ASN A 19 1.51 3.40 12.25
CA ASN A 19 1.68 3.36 10.81
C ASN A 19 0.68 2.45 10.13
N TYR A 20 0.48 2.75 8.85
CA TYR A 20 -0.09 1.82 7.90
C TYR A 20 1.01 1.27 7.00
N THR A 21 0.90 -0.03 6.69
CA THR A 21 1.75 -0.67 5.70
C THR A 21 0.87 -1.25 4.60
N LEU A 22 1.09 -0.80 3.36
CA LEU A 22 0.48 -1.38 2.16
C LEU A 22 1.49 -2.33 1.51
N ILE A 23 1.13 -3.60 1.39
CA ILE A 23 2.02 -4.66 0.90
C ILE A 23 1.49 -5.17 -0.44
N PHE A 24 2.21 -4.83 -1.51
CA PHE A 24 1.97 -5.30 -2.86
C PHE A 24 2.66 -6.66 -3.04
N GLY A 25 1.99 -7.62 -3.67
CA GLY A 25 2.55 -8.97 -3.84
C GLY A 25 2.59 -9.80 -2.55
N SER A 26 1.71 -9.52 -1.59
CA SER A 26 1.55 -10.37 -0.40
C SER A 26 1.00 -11.76 -0.78
N HIS A 27 1.13 -12.74 0.13
CA HIS A 27 0.69 -14.14 -0.04
C HIS A 27 1.16 -14.73 -1.38
N ARG A 28 2.47 -15.02 -1.48
CA ARG A 28 3.08 -15.58 -2.69
C ARG A 28 2.84 -14.73 -3.94
N ASN A 29 2.93 -13.39 -3.81
CA ASN A 29 2.81 -12.47 -4.93
C ASN A 29 1.42 -12.45 -5.59
N THR A 30 0.33 -12.61 -4.82
CA THR A 30 -1.04 -12.70 -5.37
C THR A 30 -2.05 -11.74 -4.74
N SER A 31 -1.62 -10.92 -3.79
CA SER A 31 -2.52 -10.05 -3.04
C SER A 31 -1.95 -8.68 -2.73
N LEU A 32 -2.85 -7.71 -2.58
CA LEU A 32 -2.60 -6.44 -1.93
C LEU A 32 -3.10 -6.55 -0.49
N LYS A 33 -2.25 -6.23 0.48
CA LYS A 33 -2.57 -6.30 1.91
C LYS A 33 -2.41 -4.93 2.55
N VAL A 34 -3.29 -4.60 3.49
CA VAL A 34 -3.16 -3.45 4.39
C VAL A 34 -2.96 -3.94 5.81
N GLU A 35 -1.97 -3.37 6.48
CA GLU A 35 -1.74 -3.54 7.91
C GLU A 35 -1.80 -2.20 8.62
N LYS A 36 -2.29 -2.20 9.87
CA LYS A 36 -2.23 -1.09 10.82
C LYS A 36 -1.42 -1.57 12.02
N ASN A 37 -0.32 -0.90 12.32
CA ASN A 37 0.59 -1.27 13.41
C ASN A 37 1.02 -2.75 13.37
N GLY A 38 1.27 -3.26 12.15
CA GLY A 38 1.64 -4.66 11.90
C GLY A 38 0.49 -5.67 11.98
N LEU A 39 -0.74 -5.24 12.30
CA LEU A 39 -1.92 -6.11 12.33
C LEU A 39 -2.63 -6.08 10.97
N PRO A 40 -3.00 -7.24 10.39
CA PRO A 40 -3.70 -7.31 9.12
C PRO A 40 -5.12 -6.74 9.21
N CYS A 41 -5.45 -5.77 8.36
CA CYS A 41 -6.78 -5.15 8.31
C CYS A 41 -7.56 -5.46 7.04
N SER A 42 -6.88 -5.59 5.90
CA SER A 42 -7.51 -5.91 4.61
C SER A 42 -6.58 -6.73 3.72
N VAL A 43 -7.15 -7.63 2.92
CA VAL A 43 -6.44 -8.40 1.90
C VAL A 43 -7.32 -8.53 0.66
N VAL A 44 -6.86 -8.02 -0.47
CA VAL A 44 -7.50 -8.18 -1.78
C VAL A 44 -6.67 -9.15 -2.62
N LYS A 45 -7.33 -10.17 -3.17
CA LYS A 45 -6.71 -11.21 -4.01
C LYS A 45 -7.18 -11.10 -5.45
N GLY A 46 -6.44 -11.71 -6.36
CA GLY A 46 -6.87 -11.85 -7.76
C GLY A 46 -6.71 -10.59 -8.60
N ILE A 47 -5.90 -9.62 -8.15
CA ILE A 47 -5.47 -8.47 -8.94
C ILE A 47 -4.25 -8.91 -9.76
N PRO A 48 -4.32 -9.04 -11.10
CA PRO A 48 -3.20 -9.52 -11.91
C PRO A 48 -1.93 -8.69 -11.73
N GLN A 49 -2.06 -7.38 -11.56
CA GLN A 49 -0.96 -6.44 -11.38
C GLN A 49 -0.29 -6.54 -10.01
N MET A 50 -0.80 -7.36 -9.08
CA MET A 50 -0.11 -7.71 -7.83
C MET A 50 0.89 -8.85 -8.02
N GLN A 51 0.92 -9.50 -9.19
CA GLN A 51 1.96 -10.45 -9.55
C GLN A 51 3.19 -9.68 -10.08
N LEU A 52 3.92 -9.04 -9.17
CA LEU A 52 5.11 -8.26 -9.51
C LEU A 52 6.21 -9.19 -10.03
N THR A 53 6.80 -8.86 -11.17
CA THR A 53 7.90 -9.62 -11.76
C THR A 53 9.15 -8.73 -11.85
N PRO A 54 10.36 -9.32 -11.87
CA PRO A 54 11.58 -8.54 -12.05
C PRO A 54 11.76 -8.04 -13.50
N ALA A 55 10.89 -8.44 -14.43
CA ALA A 55 11.04 -8.12 -15.86
C ALA A 55 10.57 -6.70 -16.19
N ASP A 56 9.54 -6.20 -15.49
CA ASP A 56 8.84 -4.98 -15.88
C ASP A 56 8.57 -4.05 -14.70
N PHE A 57 8.49 -2.76 -14.99
CA PHE A 57 7.99 -1.76 -14.04
C PHE A 57 6.48 -1.63 -14.14
N CYS A 58 5.80 -1.76 -13.01
CA CYS A 58 4.38 -1.45 -12.88
C CYS A 58 4.18 -0.04 -12.31
N PHE A 59 3.17 0.67 -12.82
CA PHE A 59 2.74 1.95 -12.27
C PHE A 59 1.62 1.73 -11.25
N PHE A 60 1.80 2.31 -10.07
CA PHE A 60 0.79 2.32 -9.02
C PHE A 60 0.53 3.75 -8.55
N TRP A 61 -0.70 3.99 -8.13
CA TRP A 61 -1.05 5.16 -7.36
C TRP A 61 -1.70 4.71 -6.04
N ILE A 62 -1.42 5.49 -4.99
CA ILE A 62 -1.97 5.32 -3.65
C ILE A 62 -2.53 6.68 -3.25
N ALA A 63 -3.78 6.71 -2.85
CA ALA A 63 -4.41 7.88 -2.26
C ALA A 63 -4.83 7.55 -0.83
N TYR A 64 -4.56 8.47 0.08
CA TYR A 64 -5.04 8.43 1.46
C TYR A 64 -5.79 9.72 1.73
N ASP A 65 -7.01 9.61 2.26
CA ASP A 65 -7.83 10.73 2.67
C ASP A 65 -8.73 10.33 3.84
N GLN A 66 -8.53 10.98 4.99
CA GLN A 66 -9.34 10.79 6.21
C GLN A 66 -9.63 9.32 6.56
N GLY A 67 -8.60 8.46 6.59
CA GLY A 67 -8.78 7.04 6.91
C GLY A 67 -9.13 6.12 5.74
N THR A 68 -9.44 6.68 4.57
CA THR A 68 -9.68 5.88 3.36
C THR A 68 -8.40 5.75 2.54
N PHE A 69 -7.94 4.52 2.35
CA PHE A 69 -6.95 4.16 1.34
C PHE A 69 -7.64 3.76 0.04
N ARG A 70 -7.16 4.30 -1.08
CA ARG A 70 -7.48 3.84 -2.44
C ARG A 70 -6.18 3.53 -3.17
N VAL A 71 -6.16 2.42 -3.90
CA VAL A 71 -5.00 1.93 -4.62
C VAL A 71 -5.42 1.49 -6.00
N GLY A 72 -4.65 1.87 -7.01
CA GLY A 72 -4.87 1.42 -8.38
C GLY A 72 -3.62 1.44 -9.25
N GLY A 73 -3.82 1.09 -10.51
CA GLY A 73 -2.77 1.03 -11.52
C GLY A 73 -2.71 2.25 -12.44
N GLY A 74 -1.57 2.41 -13.10
CA GLY A 74 -1.43 3.41 -14.15
C GLY A 74 -1.49 4.85 -13.62
N ALA A 75 -2.28 5.70 -14.30
CA ALA A 75 -2.50 7.08 -13.87
C ALA A 75 -3.44 7.16 -12.67
N ALA A 76 -3.29 8.18 -11.82
CA ALA A 76 -4.13 8.35 -10.63
C ALA A 76 -5.62 8.38 -10.98
N GLY A 77 -6.41 7.55 -10.30
CA GLY A 77 -7.84 7.38 -10.54
C GLY A 77 -8.21 6.36 -11.63
N CYS A 78 -7.23 5.76 -12.31
CA CYS A 78 -7.46 4.65 -13.24
C CYS A 78 -7.32 3.30 -12.51
N ASP A 79 -8.00 2.27 -13.01
CA ASP A 79 -7.82 0.88 -12.58
C ASP A 79 -7.72 0.71 -11.06
N GLU A 80 -8.75 1.17 -10.32
CA GLU A 80 -8.79 1.02 -8.87
C GLU A 80 -8.87 -0.48 -8.50
N TYR A 81 -7.90 -0.93 -7.71
CA TYR A 81 -7.77 -2.31 -7.26
C TYR A 81 -8.35 -2.52 -5.87
N MET A 82 -8.32 -1.49 -5.03
CA MET A 82 -8.77 -1.55 -3.66
C MET A 82 -9.20 -0.17 -3.17
N GLN A 83 -10.32 -0.17 -2.45
CA GLN A 83 -10.67 0.86 -1.49
C GLN A 83 -10.84 0.20 -0.11
N TRP A 84 -10.19 0.75 0.91
CA TRP A 84 -10.31 0.32 2.29
C TRP A 84 -10.48 1.52 3.21
N ASN A 85 -11.39 1.42 4.18
CA ASN A 85 -11.67 2.49 5.13
C ASN A 85 -11.33 2.01 6.56
N ASP A 86 -10.49 2.77 7.26
CA ASP A 86 -10.29 2.62 8.69
C ASP A 86 -11.39 3.36 9.46
N GLU A 87 -12.05 2.68 10.40
CA GLU A 87 -13.05 3.29 11.27
C GLU A 87 -12.41 4.17 12.37
N ASP A 88 -11.12 3.98 12.64
CA ASP A 88 -10.36 4.69 13.67
C ASP A 88 -9.02 5.18 13.08
N PRO A 89 -9.01 6.19 12.21
CA PRO A 89 -7.82 6.51 11.42
C PRO A 89 -6.66 7.06 12.25
N ILE A 90 -5.43 6.67 11.91
CA ILE A 90 -4.22 7.30 12.44
C ILE A 90 -4.15 8.74 11.93
N GLU A 91 -4.14 9.69 12.85
CA GLU A 91 -4.07 11.11 12.54
C GLU A 91 -2.64 11.56 12.25
N GLY A 92 -2.50 12.64 11.47
CA GLY A 92 -1.21 13.34 11.36
C GLY A 92 -0.12 12.63 10.57
N ILE A 93 -0.46 11.69 9.68
CA ILE A 93 0.50 11.05 8.76
C ILE A 93 1.19 12.12 7.90
N ARG A 94 2.52 12.20 8.03
CA ARG A 94 3.37 13.21 7.33
C ARG A 94 4.46 12.60 6.47
N HIS A 95 4.75 11.32 6.67
CA HIS A 95 5.88 10.64 6.04
C HIS A 95 5.41 9.43 5.26
N ILE A 96 6.16 9.10 4.21
CA ILE A 96 6.02 7.87 3.46
C ILE A 96 7.36 7.16 3.45
N GLY A 97 7.33 5.85 3.63
CA GLY A 97 8.48 4.96 3.49
C GLY A 97 8.24 3.99 2.34
N LEU A 98 9.31 3.60 1.66
CA LEU A 98 9.30 2.52 0.68
C LEU A 98 10.26 1.45 1.17
N ALA A 99 9.80 0.21 1.21
CA ALA A 99 10.58 -0.92 1.67
C ALA A 99 10.28 -2.13 0.80
N ALA A 100 11.29 -2.97 0.62
CA ALA A 100 11.12 -4.29 0.03
C ALA A 100 11.36 -5.35 1.11
N TRP A 101 10.66 -6.47 1.00
CA TRP A 101 10.81 -7.61 1.89
C TRP A 101 12.04 -8.45 1.48
N ASP A 102 11.82 -9.50 0.69
CA ASP A 102 12.81 -10.55 0.49
C ASP A 102 13.80 -10.26 -0.65
N ASN A 103 13.40 -9.43 -1.61
CA ASN A 103 14.18 -9.11 -2.80
C ASN A 103 14.39 -7.60 -2.93
N PHE A 104 15.51 -7.21 -3.54
CA PHE A 104 15.73 -5.83 -3.90
C PHE A 104 14.71 -5.40 -4.96
N MET A 105 14.11 -4.22 -4.75
CA MET A 105 13.20 -3.60 -5.70
C MET A 105 13.72 -2.23 -6.11
N ALA A 106 13.57 -1.90 -7.39
CA ALA A 106 13.84 -0.57 -7.90
C ALA A 106 12.55 0.25 -7.88
N TYR A 107 12.64 1.47 -7.33
CA TYR A 107 11.57 2.46 -7.39
C TYR A 107 12.01 3.60 -8.31
N ARG A 108 11.10 4.08 -9.15
CA ARG A 108 11.35 5.22 -10.04
C ARG A 108 10.09 6.07 -10.21
N ASN A 109 10.26 7.32 -10.62
CA ASN A 109 9.16 8.25 -10.89
C ASN A 109 8.20 8.46 -9.70
N ILE A 110 8.73 8.42 -8.47
CA ILE A 110 7.95 8.68 -7.25
C ILE A 110 7.58 10.17 -7.23
N ARG A 111 6.29 10.46 -7.12
CA ARG A 111 5.77 11.82 -7.06
C ARG A 111 4.55 11.89 -6.17
N ARG A 112 4.38 13.04 -5.51
CA ARG A 112 3.15 13.40 -4.83
C ARG A 112 2.31 14.26 -5.76
N ILE A 113 1.03 13.93 -5.90
CA ILE A 113 0.04 14.69 -6.67
C ILE A 113 -1.25 14.84 -5.84
N PRO A 114 -2.17 15.74 -6.21
CA PRO A 114 -3.49 15.77 -5.59
C PRO A 114 -4.20 14.41 -5.69
N PRO A 115 -5.00 14.01 -4.69
CA PRO A 115 -5.75 12.77 -4.74
C PRO A 115 -6.78 12.80 -5.87
N PRO A 116 -7.06 11.67 -6.53
CA PRO A 116 -8.10 11.59 -7.54
C PRO A 116 -9.49 11.85 -6.94
N ASP A 117 -10.36 12.50 -7.71
CA ASP A 117 -11.72 12.84 -7.30
C ASP A 117 -12.48 11.60 -6.82
N LYS A 118 -13.24 11.76 -5.73
CA LYS A 118 -14.13 10.72 -5.21
C LYS A 118 -15.35 10.62 -6.14
N GLY A 119 -15.24 9.89 -7.26
CA GLY A 119 -16.40 9.62 -8.12
C GLY A 119 -16.16 9.48 -9.62
N VAL A 120 -14.93 9.68 -10.11
CA VAL A 120 -14.65 9.52 -11.54
C VAL A 120 -13.85 8.24 -11.77
N GLN A 121 -14.55 7.14 -12.06
CA GLN A 121 -13.93 6.00 -12.74
C GLN A 121 -13.62 6.43 -14.17
N ASN A 122 -12.47 7.07 -14.37
CA ASN A 122 -12.01 7.41 -15.70
C ASN A 122 -11.53 6.11 -16.36
N ALA A 123 -12.42 5.50 -17.15
CA ALA A 123 -12.07 4.47 -18.13
C ALA A 123 -11.25 5.10 -19.27
N VAL A 124 -10.08 5.66 -18.95
CA VAL A 124 -9.13 6.09 -19.98
C VAL A 124 -8.34 4.85 -20.35
N ARG A 125 -8.86 4.12 -21.34
CA ARG A 125 -8.05 3.20 -22.13
C ARG A 125 -6.96 4.02 -22.81
N HIS A 126 -5.78 4.10 -22.19
CA HIS A 126 -4.61 4.55 -22.94
C HIS A 126 -4.19 3.41 -23.88
N PRO A 127 -4.05 3.66 -25.19
CA PRO A 127 -3.33 2.74 -26.04
C PRO A 127 -1.89 2.73 -25.54
N PHE A 128 -1.41 1.58 -25.07
CA PHE A 128 0.02 1.37 -24.87
C PHE A 128 0.71 1.60 -26.21
N VAL A 129 1.33 2.77 -26.38
CA VAL A 129 2.36 2.96 -27.41
C VAL A 129 3.65 2.47 -26.78
N LEU A 130 4.02 1.24 -27.12
CA LEU A 130 5.40 0.79 -26.97
C LEU A 130 6.23 1.60 -27.96
N THR A 131 6.98 2.59 -27.48
CA THR A 131 8.19 3.00 -28.20
C THR A 131 9.33 2.15 -27.66
N GLU A 132 9.78 1.22 -28.49
CA GLU A 132 11.02 0.48 -28.31
C GLU A 132 12.21 1.44 -28.19
N ALA A 133 13.20 1.05 -27.39
CA ALA A 133 14.57 1.53 -27.44
C ALA A 133 15.50 0.33 -27.31
#